data_AF-A0A534RCZ2-F1
#
_entry.id   AF-A0A534RCZ2-F1
#
_cell.length_a   1.000
_cell.length_b   1.000
_cell.length_c   1.000
_cell.angle_alpha   90.00
_cell.angle_beta   90.00
_cell.angle_gamma   90.00
#
_symmetry.space_group_name_H-M   'P 1'
#
loop_
_entity.id
_entity.type
_entity.pdbx_description
1 polymer ?
#
loop_
_entity_poly.entity_id
_entity_poly.type
_entity_poly.pdbx_seq_one_letter_code
_entity_poly.pdbx_strand_id
1 'polypeptide(L)'
;MPGLLARVPDLDEFLTLEELQASSRALVSEFPSLARLETVGTSSEGRPIELLTIGHGATPVLLLGVPHPNEPIGTLTLEFLCRLLCEDDALRARLDVTLYAIKVSDPDGLVLNEGWLKGGFSPLRYALNYYRPPHHEQVEWSFPVEYKTLSFTTPAQETAAVMRVMLRVRPRMLYSLHNAGFCGVYFYASHERPALFRAFHELVASQALPLHRGEPEVPYLRELAPAVYGLFGIDATYDYLAESLGTDPAPVIGAGTSSDDWLGRLGKVFSLVCELPYYTAPGLEDTRPAGCTRRGAVLTGLARVEAIHAECAQSFTGLDPPDHRLTRSVADYVAKTPKRLAAERAHAGTPAYAREATRAEALDATVCRAFYHMLYLGEVYRLAEMVGKHTLAESLRGRVAELAAEIECASALRVLPLRRLVAVQAGAGLLALAQA
;
A
#
# COMPACT_ATOMS: atom_id res chain seq x y z
N MET A 1 -26.50 0.94 1.41
CA MET A 1 -25.09 1.36 1.39
C MET A 1 -24.92 2.83 1.75
N PRO A 2 -25.56 3.81 1.07
CA PRO A 2 -25.31 5.24 1.34
C PRO A 2 -25.53 5.65 2.81
N GLY A 3 -26.59 5.16 3.45
CA GLY A 3 -26.86 5.42 4.87
C GLY A 3 -25.83 4.83 5.84
N LEU A 4 -25.16 3.72 5.48
CA LEU A 4 -24.06 3.17 6.29
C LEU A 4 -22.82 4.04 6.15
N LEU A 5 -22.45 4.41 4.91
CA LEU A 5 -21.26 5.23 4.66
C LEU A 5 -21.41 6.67 5.18
N ALA A 6 -22.63 7.17 5.32
CA ALA A 6 -22.89 8.45 5.98
C ALA A 6 -22.46 8.46 7.48
N ARG A 7 -22.32 7.28 8.11
CA ARG A 7 -21.85 7.13 9.50
C ARG A 7 -20.32 7.16 9.62
N VAL A 8 -19.57 7.17 8.52
CA VAL A 8 -18.11 7.34 8.58
C VAL A 8 -17.83 8.74 9.15
N PRO A 9 -17.10 8.84 10.27
CA PRO A 9 -16.84 10.12 10.92
C PRO A 9 -16.01 11.04 10.01
N ASP A 10 -16.11 12.35 10.26
CA ASP A 10 -15.14 13.29 9.72
C ASP A 10 -13.79 13.06 10.42
N LEU A 11 -12.73 12.92 9.63
CA LEU A 11 -11.41 12.47 10.06
C LEU A 11 -10.36 13.35 9.37
N ASP A 12 -9.49 13.95 10.16
CA ASP A 12 -8.41 14.81 9.68
C ASP A 12 -7.01 14.26 10.01
N GLU A 13 -6.94 13.21 10.84
CA GLU A 13 -5.70 12.60 11.31
C GLU A 13 -5.84 11.07 11.37
N PHE A 14 -4.70 10.39 11.36
CA PHE A 14 -4.62 8.96 11.65
C PHE A 14 -4.42 8.72 13.16
N LEU A 15 -4.55 7.46 13.58
CA LEU A 15 -4.30 7.06 14.96
C LEU A 15 -2.88 6.49 15.12
N THR A 16 -2.24 6.77 16.24
CA THR A 16 -0.97 6.14 16.63
C THR A 16 -1.19 4.66 16.97
N LEU A 17 -0.10 3.89 17.09
CA LEU A 17 -0.21 2.49 17.52
C LEU A 17 -0.89 2.37 18.89
N GLU A 18 -0.53 3.25 19.83
CA GLU A 18 -1.09 3.26 21.18
C GLU A 18 -2.59 3.57 21.17
N GLU A 19 -3.03 4.56 20.38
CA GLU A 19 -4.44 4.93 20.25
C GLU A 19 -5.26 3.78 19.63
N LEU A 20 -4.73 3.09 18.61
CA LEU A 20 -5.39 1.94 17.98
C LEU A 20 -5.57 0.77 18.96
N GLN A 21 -4.54 0.47 19.75
CA GLN A 21 -4.60 -0.56 20.78
C GLN A 21 -5.59 -0.19 21.90
N ALA A 22 -5.57 1.07 22.35
CA ALA A 22 -6.52 1.57 23.34
C ALA A 22 -7.97 1.47 22.84
N SER A 23 -8.21 1.86 21.58
CA SER A 23 -9.54 1.75 20.95
C SER A 23 -10.02 0.30 20.85
N SER A 24 -9.15 -0.65 20.48
CA SER A 24 -9.50 -2.08 20.46
C SER A 24 -9.93 -2.59 21.83
N ARG A 25 -9.21 -2.23 22.89
CA ARG A 25 -9.57 -2.61 24.27
C ARG A 25 -10.89 -1.97 24.71
N ALA A 26 -11.11 -0.70 24.38
CA ALA A 26 -12.35 0.00 24.67
C ALA A 26 -13.56 -0.67 23.99
N LEU A 27 -13.43 -1.02 22.70
CA LEU A 27 -14.50 -1.70 21.96
C LEU A 27 -14.86 -3.06 22.58
N VAL A 28 -13.87 -3.85 23.00
CA VAL A 28 -14.14 -5.13 23.70
C VAL A 28 -14.83 -4.90 25.04
N SER A 29 -14.45 -3.86 25.78
CA SER A 29 -15.10 -3.53 27.05
C SER A 29 -16.54 -3.06 26.87
N GLU A 30 -16.84 -2.36 25.78
CA GLU A 30 -18.18 -1.85 25.46
C GLU A 30 -19.10 -2.97 24.93
N PHE A 31 -18.56 -3.91 24.15
CA PHE A 31 -19.31 -4.99 23.51
C PHE A 31 -18.77 -6.40 23.87
N PRO A 32 -18.70 -6.79 25.16
CA PRO A 32 -18.01 -8.01 25.59
C PRO A 32 -18.65 -9.32 25.11
N SER A 33 -19.92 -9.29 24.69
CA SER A 33 -20.62 -10.45 24.12
C SER A 33 -20.36 -10.63 22.61
N LEU A 34 -19.85 -9.61 21.93
CA LEU A 34 -19.65 -9.59 20.48
C LEU A 34 -18.18 -9.49 20.08
N ALA A 35 -17.36 -8.81 20.87
CA ALA A 35 -15.98 -8.50 20.55
C ALA A 35 -14.99 -9.23 21.49
N ARG A 36 -13.91 -9.75 20.93
CA ARG A 36 -12.79 -10.36 21.67
C ARG A 36 -11.47 -9.89 21.09
N LEU A 37 -10.48 -9.67 21.95
CA LEU A 37 -9.13 -9.27 21.58
C LEU A 37 -8.13 -10.30 22.11
N GLU A 38 -7.19 -10.72 21.28
CA GLU A 38 -6.09 -11.59 21.68
C GLU A 38 -4.78 -11.18 20.99
N THR A 39 -3.65 -11.43 21.62
CA THR A 39 -2.33 -11.29 20.99
C THR A 39 -2.01 -12.57 20.20
N VAL A 40 -1.79 -12.45 18.89
CA VAL A 40 -1.53 -13.59 17.98
C VAL A 40 -0.07 -13.74 17.58
N GLY A 41 0.77 -12.80 18.02
CA GLY A 41 2.20 -12.79 17.81
C GLY A 41 2.81 -11.49 18.27
N THR A 42 4.07 -11.32 17.94
CA THR A 42 4.83 -10.09 18.17
C THR A 42 5.57 -9.71 16.91
N SER A 43 5.83 -8.43 16.72
CA SER A 43 6.75 -7.93 15.70
C SER A 43 8.20 -8.25 16.02
N SER A 44 9.09 -7.95 15.08
CA SER A 44 10.53 -8.18 15.22
C SER A 44 11.15 -7.39 16.38
N GLU A 45 10.59 -6.24 16.76
CA GLU A 45 10.99 -5.46 17.96
C GLU A 45 10.13 -5.78 19.20
N GLY A 46 9.31 -6.84 19.15
CA GLY A 46 8.59 -7.36 20.30
C GLY A 46 7.24 -6.67 20.60
N ARG A 47 6.73 -5.81 19.73
CA ARG A 47 5.40 -5.19 19.91
C ARG A 47 4.29 -6.21 19.64
N PRO A 48 3.20 -6.24 20.42
CA PRO A 48 2.13 -7.22 20.23
C PRO A 48 1.38 -6.97 18.91
N ILE A 49 1.09 -8.06 18.20
CA ILE A 49 0.16 -8.07 17.07
C ILE A 49 -1.15 -8.63 17.58
N GLU A 50 -2.19 -7.81 17.57
CA GLU A 50 -3.50 -8.12 18.15
C GLU A 50 -4.52 -8.49 17.08
N LEU A 51 -5.32 -9.52 17.37
CA LEU A 51 -6.47 -9.93 16.57
C LEU A 51 -7.76 -9.55 17.29
N LEU A 52 -8.56 -8.72 16.64
CA LEU A 52 -9.91 -8.36 17.07
C LEU A 52 -10.91 -9.26 16.34
N THR A 53 -11.71 -10.00 17.09
CA THR A 53 -12.79 -10.85 16.55
C THR A 53 -14.14 -10.24 16.90
N ILE A 54 -15.04 -10.11 15.91
CA ILE A 54 -16.36 -9.49 16.07
C ILE A 54 -17.46 -10.36 15.46
N GLY A 55 -18.52 -10.57 16.24
CA GLY A 55 -19.69 -11.33 15.81
C GLY A 55 -19.51 -12.84 15.92
N HIS A 56 -20.55 -13.57 15.50
CA HIS A 56 -20.66 -15.03 15.60
C HIS A 56 -21.23 -15.66 14.33
N GLY A 57 -21.17 -14.95 13.20
CA GLY A 57 -21.75 -15.40 11.94
C GLY A 57 -20.99 -16.56 11.31
N ALA A 58 -21.63 -17.28 10.41
CA ALA A 58 -21.09 -18.52 9.82
C ALA A 58 -19.88 -18.28 8.89
N THR A 59 -19.73 -17.08 8.33
CA THR A 59 -18.70 -16.79 7.33
C THR A 59 -17.49 -16.10 7.96
N PRO A 60 -16.32 -16.76 8.07
CA PRO A 60 -15.10 -16.11 8.56
C PRO A 60 -14.53 -15.15 7.52
N VAL A 61 -14.25 -13.92 7.92
CA VAL A 61 -13.67 -12.87 7.06
C VAL A 61 -12.43 -12.31 7.76
N LEU A 62 -11.31 -12.20 7.05
CA LEU A 62 -10.08 -11.61 7.58
C LEU A 62 -9.80 -10.27 6.89
N LEU A 63 -9.72 -9.19 7.68
CA LEU A 63 -9.25 -7.88 7.23
C LEU A 63 -7.88 -7.57 7.84
N LEU A 64 -6.94 -7.12 7.02
CA LEU A 64 -5.58 -6.77 7.42
C LEU A 64 -5.34 -5.28 7.20
N GLY A 65 -5.06 -4.54 8.27
CA GLY A 65 -4.62 -3.14 8.22
C GLY A 65 -3.11 -3.03 8.38
N VAL A 66 -2.53 -2.03 7.73
CA VAL A 66 -1.08 -1.77 7.73
C VAL A 66 -0.26 -2.98 7.22
N PRO A 67 -0.60 -3.57 6.05
CA PRO A 67 0.26 -4.55 5.40
C PRO A 67 1.59 -3.91 4.95
N HIS A 68 1.55 -2.60 4.69
CA HIS A 68 2.72 -1.72 4.63
C HIS A 68 2.57 -0.62 5.69
N PRO A 69 3.67 -0.25 6.39
CA PRO A 69 3.60 0.67 7.53
C PRO A 69 3.23 2.11 7.19
N ASN A 70 3.46 2.52 5.94
CA ASN A 70 3.09 3.84 5.41
C ASN A 70 1.63 3.91 4.92
N GLU A 71 0.81 2.87 5.16
CA GLU A 71 -0.54 2.72 4.64
C GLU A 71 -1.67 2.67 5.73
N PRO A 72 -1.79 3.68 6.62
CA PRO A 72 -2.76 3.71 7.73
C PRO A 72 -4.26 3.93 7.44
N ILE A 73 -4.74 4.27 6.23
CA ILE A 73 -6.19 4.40 5.97
C ILE A 73 -6.96 3.13 6.38
N GLY A 74 -6.36 1.95 6.15
CA GLY A 74 -6.91 0.67 6.62
C GLY A 74 -7.22 0.62 8.11
N THR A 75 -6.46 1.34 8.94
CA THR A 75 -6.70 1.39 10.39
C THR A 75 -8.01 2.10 10.71
N LEU A 76 -8.28 3.24 10.07
CA LEU A 76 -9.50 4.03 10.24
C LEU A 76 -10.72 3.29 9.65
N THR A 77 -10.53 2.59 8.53
CA THR A 77 -11.54 1.68 7.97
C THR A 77 -11.90 0.59 8.97
N LEU A 78 -10.91 0.00 9.65
CA LEU A 78 -11.15 -1.01 10.67
C LEU A 78 -11.78 -0.46 11.94
N GLU A 79 -11.42 0.73 12.40
CA GLU A 79 -12.13 1.43 13.49
C GLU A 79 -13.63 1.51 13.17
N PHE A 80 -13.96 2.02 11.97
CA PHE A 80 -15.32 2.20 11.52
C PHE A 80 -16.08 0.87 11.36
N LEU A 81 -15.54 -0.09 10.61
CA LEU A 81 -16.22 -1.36 10.32
C LEU A 81 -16.42 -2.20 11.58
N CYS A 82 -15.42 -2.26 12.46
CA CYS A 82 -15.50 -3.00 13.71
C CYS A 82 -16.62 -2.45 14.60
N ARG A 83 -16.65 -1.13 14.80
CA ARG A 83 -17.70 -0.48 15.60
C ARG A 83 -19.07 -0.59 14.96
N LEU A 84 -19.16 -0.37 13.64
CA LEU A 84 -20.39 -0.51 12.87
C LEU A 84 -21.00 -1.90 13.06
N LEU A 85 -20.18 -2.95 12.96
CA LEU A 85 -20.63 -4.31 13.20
C LEU A 85 -21.03 -4.54 14.66
N CYS A 86 -20.40 -3.92 15.66
CA CYS A 86 -20.86 -4.03 17.06
C CYS A 86 -22.21 -3.34 17.32
N GLU A 87 -22.49 -2.22 16.65
CA GLU A 87 -23.68 -1.40 16.89
C GLU A 87 -24.91 -1.81 16.07
N ASP A 88 -24.73 -2.44 14.90
CA ASP A 88 -25.81 -2.66 13.94
C ASP A 88 -26.20 -4.15 13.85
N ASP A 89 -27.14 -4.55 14.69
CA ASP A 89 -27.68 -5.93 14.77
C ASP A 89 -28.23 -6.42 13.43
N ALA A 90 -28.96 -5.56 12.70
CA ALA A 90 -29.57 -5.90 11.43
C ALA A 90 -28.50 -6.11 10.35
N LEU A 91 -27.45 -5.28 10.33
CA LEU A 91 -26.31 -5.48 9.44
C LEU A 91 -25.58 -6.78 9.74
N ARG A 92 -25.30 -7.08 11.02
CA ARG A 92 -24.66 -8.35 11.42
C ARG A 92 -25.48 -9.55 10.96
N ALA A 93 -26.78 -9.56 11.23
CA ALA A 93 -27.68 -10.65 10.83
C ALA A 93 -27.74 -10.83 9.31
N ARG A 94 -27.69 -9.73 8.54
CA ARG A 94 -27.72 -9.77 7.08
C ARG A 94 -26.42 -10.26 6.45
N LEU A 95 -25.28 -9.91 7.04
CA LEU A 95 -23.97 -10.32 6.54
C LEU A 95 -23.60 -11.75 6.97
N ASP A 96 -24.05 -12.19 8.16
CA ASP A 96 -23.74 -13.50 8.74
C ASP A 96 -22.23 -13.82 8.74
N VAL A 97 -21.43 -12.82 9.16
CA VAL A 97 -19.97 -12.91 9.21
C VAL A 97 -19.47 -12.99 10.65
N THR A 98 -18.37 -13.71 10.84
CA THR A 98 -17.44 -13.49 11.95
C THR A 98 -16.25 -12.72 11.38
N LEU A 99 -16.09 -11.46 11.79
CA LEU A 99 -15.00 -10.60 11.35
C LEU A 99 -13.77 -10.84 12.23
N TYR A 100 -12.65 -11.13 11.58
CA TYR A 100 -11.31 -11.18 12.15
C TYR A 100 -10.52 -9.99 11.61
N ALA A 101 -10.05 -9.10 12.47
CA ALA A 101 -9.35 -7.88 12.07
C ALA A 101 -8.01 -7.77 12.79
N ILE A 102 -6.93 -7.64 12.02
CA ILE A 102 -5.64 -7.19 12.52
C ILE A 102 -5.52 -5.72 12.11
N LYS A 103 -5.67 -4.79 13.07
CA LYS A 103 -5.62 -3.35 12.76
C LYS A 103 -4.25 -2.91 12.26
N VAL A 104 -3.19 -3.48 12.84
CA VAL A 104 -1.80 -3.15 12.52
C VAL A 104 -1.00 -4.44 12.40
N SER A 105 -0.71 -4.88 11.19
CA SER A 105 0.15 -6.05 10.97
C SER A 105 1.65 -5.73 11.11
N ASP A 106 2.08 -4.49 10.80
CA ASP A 106 3.46 -4.02 11.03
C ASP A 106 3.49 -2.88 12.08
N PRO A 107 3.47 -3.20 13.38
CA PRO A 107 3.48 -2.18 14.43
C PRO A 107 4.82 -1.46 14.56
N ASP A 108 5.94 -2.08 14.19
CA ASP A 108 7.26 -1.46 14.27
C ASP A 108 7.41 -0.38 13.20
N GLY A 109 7.01 -0.70 11.97
CA GLY A 109 7.02 0.25 10.88
C GLY A 109 6.00 1.37 11.05
N LEU A 110 4.82 1.09 11.63
CA LEU A 110 3.83 2.14 11.91
C LEU A 110 4.39 3.19 12.86
N VAL A 111 5.09 2.77 13.92
CA VAL A 111 5.76 3.69 14.87
C VAL A 111 6.76 4.59 14.15
N LEU A 112 7.51 4.06 13.18
CA LEU A 112 8.43 4.87 12.37
C LEU A 112 7.75 5.89 11.45
N ASN A 113 6.44 5.78 11.26
CA ASN A 113 5.60 6.69 10.46
C ASN A 113 4.77 7.68 11.34
N GLU A 114 4.78 7.57 12.68
CA GLU A 114 3.94 8.37 13.57
C GLU A 114 4.11 9.89 13.40
N GLY A 115 5.30 10.34 12.96
CA GLY A 115 5.60 11.77 12.74
C GLY A 115 4.73 12.49 11.70
N TRP A 116 4.08 11.76 10.80
CA TRP A 116 3.13 12.32 9.82
C TRP A 116 1.67 11.91 10.05
N LEU A 117 1.37 11.05 11.03
CA LEU A 117 0.00 10.60 11.30
C LEU A 117 -0.89 11.70 11.89
N LYS A 118 -0.28 12.68 12.56
CA LYS A 118 -0.94 13.80 13.24
C LYS A 118 -0.61 15.15 12.63
N GLY A 119 -1.49 16.13 12.81
CA GLY A 119 -1.36 17.50 12.32
C GLY A 119 -1.55 17.63 10.81
N GLY A 120 -1.31 18.85 10.30
CA GLY A 120 -1.50 19.15 8.87
C GLY A 120 -0.66 18.24 7.97
N PHE A 121 -1.34 17.55 7.04
CA PHE A 121 -0.75 16.62 6.09
C PHE A 121 -0.28 17.35 4.82
N SER A 122 0.95 17.06 4.38
CA SER A 122 1.54 17.61 3.16
C SER A 122 2.58 16.65 2.56
N PRO A 123 2.87 16.74 1.25
CA PRO A 123 3.94 15.95 0.61
C PRO A 123 5.29 16.06 1.32
N LEU A 124 5.67 17.28 1.74
CA LEU A 124 6.92 17.51 2.47
C LEU A 124 6.92 16.82 3.84
N ARG A 125 5.85 16.98 4.62
CA ARG A 125 5.76 16.35 5.95
C ARG A 125 5.78 14.83 5.84
N TYR A 126 5.04 14.29 4.87
CA TYR A 126 5.02 12.86 4.57
C TYR A 126 6.41 12.35 4.25
N ALA A 127 7.12 12.98 3.30
CA ALA A 127 8.46 12.57 2.91
C ALA A 127 9.47 12.60 4.05
N LEU A 128 9.47 13.65 4.89
CA LEU A 128 10.42 13.78 6.01
C LEU A 128 10.17 12.79 7.16
N ASN A 129 9.01 12.12 7.19
CA ASN A 129 8.65 11.14 8.22
C ASN A 129 8.33 9.75 7.64
N TYR A 130 8.53 9.56 6.34
CA TYR A 130 8.21 8.33 5.64
C TYR A 130 9.09 7.18 6.14
N TYR A 131 8.51 5.98 6.20
CA TYR A 131 9.25 4.74 6.33
C TYR A 131 8.53 3.60 5.61
N ARG A 132 9.26 2.81 4.83
CA ARG A 132 8.81 1.49 4.34
C ARG A 132 9.96 0.47 4.34
N PRO A 133 9.77 -0.76 4.85
CA PRO A 133 10.86 -1.75 4.93
C PRO A 133 11.30 -2.28 3.56
N PRO A 134 12.46 -2.95 3.46
CA PRO A 134 12.76 -3.86 2.36
C PRO A 134 11.65 -4.90 2.15
N HIS A 135 11.49 -5.39 0.92
CA HIS A 135 10.36 -6.29 0.59
C HIS A 135 10.32 -7.57 1.45
N HIS A 136 11.47 -8.16 1.80
CA HIS A 136 11.52 -9.33 2.68
C HIS A 136 11.17 -9.05 4.14
N GLU A 137 11.11 -7.79 4.55
CA GLU A 137 10.70 -7.33 5.89
C GLU A 137 9.28 -6.74 5.89
N GLN A 138 8.66 -6.53 4.73
CA GLN A 138 7.27 -6.10 4.62
C GLN A 138 6.34 -7.28 4.95
N VAL A 139 5.19 -7.00 5.59
CA VAL A 139 4.19 -8.05 5.86
C VAL A 139 3.73 -8.66 4.54
N GLU A 140 3.32 -7.77 3.63
CA GLU A 140 3.18 -8.11 2.22
C GLU A 140 4.57 -8.41 1.62
N TRP A 141 4.70 -9.40 0.73
CA TRP A 141 5.98 -9.81 0.10
C TRP A 141 6.97 -10.59 0.94
N SER A 142 6.59 -11.07 2.13
CA SER A 142 7.42 -12.02 2.90
C SER A 142 6.72 -13.34 3.19
N PHE A 143 5.69 -13.71 2.43
CA PHE A 143 5.09 -15.05 2.54
C PHE A 143 5.96 -16.10 1.84
N PRO A 144 6.11 -17.32 2.41
CA PRO A 144 6.95 -18.35 1.82
C PRO A 144 6.50 -18.77 0.42
N VAL A 145 7.46 -19.01 -0.46
CA VAL A 145 7.21 -19.39 -1.85
C VAL A 145 8.39 -20.16 -2.45
N GLU A 146 8.06 -21.16 -3.26
CA GLU A 146 8.98 -21.81 -4.19
C GLU A 146 8.45 -21.58 -5.60
N TYR A 147 9.29 -21.01 -6.47
CA TYR A 147 8.95 -20.80 -7.88
C TYR A 147 10.22 -20.83 -8.74
N LYS A 148 10.34 -21.82 -9.63
CA LYS A 148 11.55 -22.05 -10.45
C LYS A 148 12.80 -22.11 -9.56
N THR A 149 13.76 -21.19 -9.71
CA THR A 149 14.97 -21.12 -8.88
C THR A 149 14.83 -20.21 -7.65
N LEU A 150 13.71 -19.47 -7.53
CA LEU A 150 13.42 -18.65 -6.36
C LEU A 150 12.90 -19.54 -5.22
N SER A 151 13.55 -19.44 -4.07
CA SER A 151 13.11 -20.03 -2.82
C SER A 151 13.17 -18.98 -1.72
N PHE A 152 12.04 -18.74 -1.07
CA PHE A 152 11.93 -17.89 0.10
C PHE A 152 11.16 -18.63 1.17
N THR A 153 11.83 -18.96 2.28
CA THR A 153 11.29 -19.87 3.32
C THR A 153 11.16 -19.20 4.68
N THR A 154 11.71 -18.00 4.84
CA THR A 154 11.85 -17.33 6.15
C THR A 154 11.01 -16.06 6.14
N PRO A 155 9.72 -16.14 6.49
CA PRO A 155 8.86 -14.96 6.56
C PRO A 155 9.32 -14.00 7.66
N ALA A 156 8.99 -12.71 7.51
CA ALA A 156 9.09 -11.77 8.62
C ALA A 156 8.24 -12.25 9.81
N GLN A 157 8.60 -11.84 11.02
CA GLN A 157 7.93 -12.31 12.23
C GLN A 157 6.45 -11.90 12.27
N GLU A 158 6.18 -10.69 11.77
CA GLU A 158 4.88 -10.08 11.54
C GLU A 158 4.05 -10.94 10.58
N THR A 159 4.64 -11.34 9.45
CA THR A 159 4.02 -12.23 8.46
C THR A 159 3.72 -13.61 9.03
N ALA A 160 4.63 -14.18 9.81
CA ALA A 160 4.39 -15.45 10.49
C ALA A 160 3.19 -15.37 11.44
N ALA A 161 2.95 -14.22 12.09
CA ALA A 161 1.75 -14.01 12.91
C ALA A 161 0.47 -13.98 12.07
N VAL A 162 0.48 -13.26 10.93
CA VAL A 162 -0.64 -13.24 9.98
C VAL A 162 -0.92 -14.63 9.42
N MET A 163 0.11 -15.38 9.02
CA MET A 163 -0.02 -16.76 8.53
C MET A 163 -0.69 -17.68 9.57
N ARG A 164 -0.32 -17.58 10.85
CA ARG A 164 -0.97 -18.36 11.93
C ARG A 164 -2.46 -18.05 12.03
N VAL A 165 -2.84 -16.77 11.91
CA VAL A 165 -4.25 -16.36 11.90
C VAL A 165 -4.96 -16.93 10.67
N MET A 166 -4.38 -16.80 9.48
CA MET A 166 -4.94 -17.34 8.24
C MET A 166 -5.19 -18.85 8.32
N LEU A 167 -4.22 -19.63 8.82
CA LEU A 167 -4.34 -21.09 8.97
C LEU A 167 -5.40 -21.49 10.00
N ARG A 168 -5.54 -20.72 11.08
CA ARG A 168 -6.52 -20.95 12.15
C ARG A 168 -7.94 -20.58 11.72
N VAL A 169 -8.11 -19.41 11.09
CA VAL A 169 -9.40 -18.84 10.72
C VAL A 169 -9.95 -19.44 9.42
N ARG A 170 -9.07 -19.78 8.47
CA ARG A 170 -9.44 -20.22 7.10
C ARG A 170 -10.51 -19.33 6.48
N PRO A 171 -10.23 -18.03 6.32
CA PRO A 171 -11.25 -17.06 5.92
C PRO A 171 -11.81 -17.37 4.54
N ARG A 172 -13.09 -17.08 4.33
CA ARG A 172 -13.75 -17.14 3.02
C ARG A 172 -13.44 -15.91 2.17
N MET A 173 -13.12 -14.80 2.85
CA MET A 173 -12.67 -13.57 2.23
C MET A 173 -11.46 -13.00 2.98
N LEU A 174 -10.43 -12.62 2.22
CA LEU A 174 -9.32 -11.81 2.68
C LEU A 174 -9.49 -10.40 2.10
N TYR A 175 -9.38 -9.38 2.94
CA TYR A 175 -9.29 -8.00 2.49
C TYR A 175 -8.05 -7.35 3.10
N SER A 176 -6.99 -7.27 2.31
CA SER A 176 -5.79 -6.52 2.68
C SER A 176 -6.03 -5.04 2.34
N LEU A 177 -5.95 -4.17 3.34
CA LEU A 177 -6.30 -2.76 3.25
C LEU A 177 -5.04 -1.96 2.94
N HIS A 178 -4.87 -1.58 1.68
CA HIS A 178 -3.71 -0.87 1.14
C HIS A 178 -4.03 0.58 0.81
N ASN A 179 -2.98 1.37 0.63
CA ASN A 179 -3.08 2.75 0.19
C ASN A 179 -2.04 3.04 -0.90
N ALA A 180 -2.37 4.00 -1.75
CA ALA A 180 -1.44 4.53 -2.73
C ALA A 180 -0.95 5.92 -2.32
N GLY A 181 0.18 6.35 -2.86
CA GLY A 181 0.74 7.67 -2.60
C GLY A 181 0.03 8.75 -3.43
N PHE A 182 0.33 8.77 -4.72
CA PHE A 182 -0.07 9.82 -5.64
C PHE A 182 -0.56 9.22 -6.97
N CYS A 183 -1.88 9.05 -7.09
CA CYS A 183 -2.54 8.45 -8.26
C CYS A 183 -4.09 8.66 -8.22
N GLY A 184 -4.85 7.80 -8.90
CA GLY A 184 -6.30 7.63 -8.66
C GLY A 184 -6.61 6.33 -7.89
N VAL A 185 -7.86 6.12 -7.50
CA VAL A 185 -8.30 4.90 -6.80
C VAL A 185 -8.27 3.69 -7.74
N TYR A 186 -7.74 2.56 -7.27
CA TYR A 186 -7.82 1.28 -7.99
C TYR A 186 -7.97 0.09 -7.04
N PHE A 187 -8.24 -1.08 -7.61
CA PHE A 187 -8.52 -2.30 -6.86
C PHE A 187 -7.74 -3.48 -7.43
N TYR A 188 -7.40 -4.44 -6.59
CA TYR A 188 -7.06 -5.79 -7.02
C TYR A 188 -8.09 -6.80 -6.54
N ALA A 189 -8.42 -7.79 -7.38
CA ALA A 189 -9.36 -8.84 -7.04
C ALA A 189 -8.85 -10.21 -7.50
N SER A 190 -9.10 -11.27 -6.70
CA SER A 190 -8.69 -12.62 -7.07
C SER A 190 -9.61 -13.29 -8.10
N HIS A 191 -10.81 -12.76 -8.29
CA HIS A 191 -11.82 -13.33 -9.19
C HIS A 191 -12.53 -12.25 -9.98
N GLU A 192 -12.87 -12.55 -11.23
CA GLU A 192 -13.70 -11.67 -12.07
C GLU A 192 -15.13 -11.63 -11.53
N ARG A 193 -15.55 -10.45 -11.07
CA ARG A 193 -16.91 -10.18 -10.60
C ARG A 193 -17.41 -8.87 -11.22
N PRO A 194 -17.82 -8.86 -12.51
CA PRO A 194 -18.14 -7.62 -13.22
C PRO A 194 -19.23 -6.76 -12.56
N ALA A 195 -20.21 -7.37 -11.90
CA ALA A 195 -21.23 -6.63 -11.15
C ALA A 195 -20.65 -5.90 -9.93
N LEU A 196 -19.72 -6.54 -9.21
CA LEU A 196 -19.00 -5.93 -8.09
C LEU A 196 -18.10 -4.79 -8.57
N PHE A 197 -17.42 -4.95 -9.70
CA PHE A 197 -16.53 -3.92 -10.25
C PHE A 197 -17.30 -2.67 -10.67
N ARG A 198 -18.49 -2.82 -11.27
CA ARG A 198 -19.38 -1.67 -11.51
C ARG A 198 -19.79 -0.96 -10.21
N ALA A 199 -20.12 -1.73 -9.17
CA ALA A 199 -20.46 -1.16 -7.86
C ALA A 199 -19.28 -0.43 -7.22
N PHE A 200 -18.03 -0.87 -7.45
CA PHE A 200 -16.84 -0.13 -7.02
C PHE A 200 -16.69 1.20 -7.76
N HIS A 201 -16.92 1.24 -9.07
CA HIS A 201 -16.88 2.50 -9.83
C HIS A 201 -17.95 3.49 -9.35
N GLU A 202 -19.18 3.01 -9.13
CA GLU A 202 -20.27 3.82 -8.57
C GLU A 202 -19.94 4.33 -7.17
N LEU A 203 -19.34 3.49 -6.33
CA LEU A 203 -18.90 3.86 -4.98
C LEU A 203 -17.85 4.98 -5.02
N VAL A 204 -16.81 4.82 -5.83
CA VAL A 204 -15.74 5.82 -5.99
C VAL A 204 -16.32 7.15 -6.51
N ALA A 205 -17.18 7.10 -7.52
CA ALA A 205 -17.85 8.28 -8.05
C ALA A 205 -18.75 8.96 -7.01
N SER A 206 -19.45 8.20 -6.16
CA SER A 206 -20.31 8.74 -5.10
C SER A 206 -19.55 9.54 -4.05
N GLN A 207 -18.25 9.26 -3.89
CA GLN A 207 -17.35 10.00 -2.98
C GLN A 207 -16.60 11.12 -3.71
N ALA A 208 -16.89 11.36 -4.99
CA ALA A 208 -16.19 12.31 -5.85
C ALA A 208 -14.66 12.13 -5.80
N LEU A 209 -14.23 10.88 -5.92
CA LEU A 209 -12.82 10.48 -6.04
C LEU A 209 -12.54 10.00 -7.47
N PRO A 210 -11.34 10.21 -8.00
CA PRO A 210 -10.97 9.74 -9.32
C PRO A 210 -10.57 8.26 -9.31
N LEU A 211 -10.87 7.54 -10.39
CA LEU A 211 -10.27 6.23 -10.66
C LEU A 211 -8.87 6.41 -11.26
N HIS A 212 -7.99 5.45 -11.02
CA HIS A 212 -6.65 5.44 -11.63
C HIS A 212 -6.73 5.35 -13.15
N ARG A 213 -5.98 6.21 -13.84
CA ARG A 213 -5.85 6.26 -15.31
C ARG A 213 -4.40 6.40 -15.78
N GLY A 214 -3.45 6.41 -14.84
CA GLY A 214 -2.03 6.58 -15.11
C GLY A 214 -1.36 5.27 -15.54
N GLU A 215 -0.05 5.20 -15.32
CA GLU A 215 0.71 3.99 -15.58
C GLU A 215 0.32 2.89 -14.58
N PRO A 216 0.26 1.61 -14.99
CA PRO A 216 0.04 0.52 -14.04
C PRO A 216 1.22 0.45 -13.05
N GLU A 217 0.94 0.00 -11.82
CA GLU A 217 1.95 -0.15 -10.77
C GLU A 217 3.12 -1.03 -11.21
N VAL A 218 2.80 -2.13 -11.92
CA VAL A 218 3.76 -2.97 -12.61
C VAL A 218 3.28 -3.24 -14.04
N PRO A 219 4.19 -3.36 -15.02
CA PRO A 219 3.81 -3.39 -16.44
C PRO A 219 3.04 -4.65 -16.88
N TYR A 220 3.08 -5.72 -16.07
CA TYR A 220 2.47 -7.02 -16.36
C TYR A 220 1.12 -7.23 -15.67
N LEU A 221 0.51 -6.17 -15.09
CA LEU A 221 -0.82 -6.28 -14.50
C LEU A 221 -1.87 -6.69 -15.53
N ARG A 222 -2.73 -7.63 -15.14
CA ARG A 222 -3.91 -8.02 -15.91
C ARG A 222 -5.09 -7.13 -15.51
N GLU A 223 -5.53 -6.26 -16.40
CA GLU A 223 -6.74 -5.45 -16.19
C GLU A 223 -8.01 -6.31 -16.34
N LEU A 224 -8.88 -6.29 -15.34
CA LEU A 224 -10.18 -6.99 -15.33
C LEU A 224 -11.33 -6.05 -15.70
N ALA A 225 -11.20 -4.78 -15.29
CA ALA A 225 -12.04 -3.65 -15.64
C ALA A 225 -11.22 -2.37 -15.42
N PRO A 226 -11.66 -1.20 -15.91
CA PRO A 226 -10.96 0.06 -15.65
C PRO A 226 -10.62 0.27 -14.17
N ALA A 227 -9.34 0.44 -13.84
CA ALA A 227 -8.83 0.57 -12.46
C ALA A 227 -9.17 -0.63 -11.53
N VAL A 228 -9.41 -1.81 -12.09
CA VAL A 228 -9.56 -3.08 -11.36
C VAL A 228 -8.67 -4.12 -12.01
N TYR A 229 -7.69 -4.61 -11.28
CA TYR A 229 -6.66 -5.52 -11.76
C TYR A 229 -6.79 -6.89 -11.09
N GLY A 230 -6.25 -7.92 -11.75
CA GLY A 230 -6.05 -9.22 -11.14
C GLY A 230 -4.95 -9.16 -10.09
N LEU A 231 -5.18 -9.79 -8.94
CA LEU A 231 -4.10 -10.06 -8.00
C LEU A 231 -3.01 -10.90 -8.67
N PHE A 232 -1.77 -10.69 -8.25
CA PHE A 232 -0.58 -11.33 -8.80
C PHE A 232 0.37 -11.72 -7.68
N GLY A 233 1.10 -12.82 -7.86
CA GLY A 233 2.13 -13.27 -6.94
C GLY A 233 3.53 -12.86 -7.37
N ILE A 234 4.53 -13.32 -6.62
CA ILE A 234 5.94 -13.11 -6.96
C ILE A 234 6.37 -13.81 -8.26
N ASP A 235 5.60 -14.81 -8.69
CA ASP A 235 5.80 -15.56 -9.94
C ASP A 235 5.72 -14.65 -11.17
N ALA A 236 4.72 -13.76 -11.21
CA ALA A 236 4.58 -12.76 -12.28
C ALA A 236 5.77 -11.78 -12.29
N THR A 237 6.27 -11.39 -11.12
CA THR A 237 7.48 -10.56 -11.00
C THR A 237 8.71 -11.30 -11.53
N TYR A 238 8.85 -12.57 -11.15
CA TYR A 238 9.95 -13.43 -11.61
C TYR A 238 9.94 -13.52 -13.13
N ASP A 239 8.81 -13.86 -13.74
CA ASP A 239 8.73 -14.06 -15.19
C ASP A 239 9.03 -12.78 -15.96
N TYR A 240 8.49 -11.65 -15.50
CA TYR A 240 8.80 -10.34 -16.06
C TYR A 240 10.30 -10.01 -16.03
N LEU A 241 10.96 -10.23 -14.89
CA LEU A 241 12.39 -9.92 -14.76
C LEU A 241 13.25 -10.89 -15.57
N ALA A 242 12.89 -12.17 -15.61
CA ALA A 242 13.61 -13.18 -16.41
C ALA A 242 13.57 -12.82 -17.91
N GLU A 243 12.39 -12.46 -18.41
CA GLU A 243 12.21 -12.03 -19.81
C GLU A 243 12.95 -10.73 -20.11
N SER A 244 12.91 -9.75 -19.19
CA SER A 244 13.47 -8.42 -19.41
C SER A 244 15.00 -8.36 -19.27
N LEU A 245 15.57 -9.16 -18.36
CA LEU A 245 17.01 -9.15 -18.07
C LEU A 245 17.78 -10.26 -18.82
N GLY A 246 17.09 -11.30 -19.30
CA GLY A 246 17.72 -12.45 -19.95
C GLY A 246 18.59 -13.29 -19.00
N THR A 247 18.41 -13.13 -17.69
CA THR A 247 19.15 -13.84 -16.63
C THR A 247 18.20 -14.30 -15.54
N ASP A 248 18.59 -15.30 -14.75
CA ASP A 248 17.83 -15.73 -13.57
C ASP A 248 17.62 -14.56 -12.58
N PRO A 249 16.36 -14.17 -12.29
CA PRO A 249 16.07 -13.07 -11.37
C PRO A 249 16.01 -13.50 -9.90
N ALA A 250 16.07 -14.79 -9.55
CA ALA A 250 16.03 -15.25 -8.16
C ALA A 250 17.02 -14.50 -7.23
N PRO A 251 18.29 -14.25 -7.63
CA PRO A 251 19.25 -13.55 -6.78
C PRO A 251 18.91 -12.07 -6.49
N VAL A 252 17.97 -11.45 -7.23
CA VAL A 252 17.64 -10.03 -7.08
C VAL A 252 16.24 -9.76 -6.51
N ILE A 253 15.34 -10.74 -6.53
CA ILE A 253 14.00 -10.60 -5.96
C ILE A 253 14.10 -10.47 -4.44
N GLY A 254 14.81 -11.39 -3.78
CA GLY A 254 15.09 -11.35 -2.34
C GLY A 254 13.85 -11.04 -1.49
N ALA A 255 12.71 -11.64 -1.84
CA ALA A 255 11.39 -11.44 -1.25
C ALA A 255 10.56 -12.72 -1.46
N GLY A 256 9.51 -12.88 -0.65
CA GLY A 256 8.48 -13.90 -0.78
C GLY A 256 7.33 -13.46 -1.70
N THR A 257 6.16 -14.08 -1.52
CA THR A 257 4.93 -13.74 -2.24
C THR A 257 3.96 -12.92 -1.39
N SER A 258 2.83 -12.53 -1.97
CA SER A 258 1.76 -11.79 -1.32
C SER A 258 0.89 -12.66 -0.41
N SER A 259 0.18 -12.02 0.51
CA SER A 259 -0.74 -12.62 1.47
C SER A 259 -1.90 -13.34 0.77
N ASP A 260 -2.41 -12.77 -0.32
CA ASP A 260 -3.49 -13.34 -1.11
C ASP A 260 -3.04 -14.53 -1.97
N ASP A 261 -1.86 -14.48 -2.59
CA ASP A 261 -1.31 -15.57 -3.40
C ASP A 261 -1.00 -16.77 -2.49
N TRP A 262 -0.33 -16.52 -1.35
CA TRP A 262 -0.04 -17.57 -0.39
C TRP A 262 -1.32 -18.23 0.14
N LEU A 263 -2.32 -17.44 0.54
CA LEU A 263 -3.58 -17.96 1.03
C LEU A 263 -4.39 -18.68 -0.07
N GLY A 264 -4.36 -18.18 -1.30
CA GLY A 264 -5.03 -18.79 -2.45
C GLY A 264 -4.51 -20.19 -2.79
N ARG A 265 -3.23 -20.47 -2.50
CA ARG A 265 -2.63 -21.82 -2.63
C ARG A 265 -3.18 -22.81 -1.60
N LEU A 266 -3.72 -22.33 -0.47
CA LEU A 266 -4.30 -23.18 0.58
C LEU A 266 -5.78 -23.51 0.35
N GLY A 267 -6.48 -22.73 -0.49
CA GLY A 267 -7.88 -22.98 -0.80
C GLY A 267 -8.58 -21.82 -1.50
N LYS A 268 -9.86 -22.04 -1.82
CA LYS A 268 -10.70 -21.03 -2.50
C LYS A 268 -11.06 -19.91 -1.54
N VAL A 269 -10.40 -18.76 -1.72
CA VAL A 269 -10.65 -17.52 -0.97
C VAL A 269 -10.88 -16.38 -1.96
N PHE A 270 -11.87 -15.52 -1.69
CA PHE A 270 -11.99 -14.25 -2.40
C PHE A 270 -11.10 -13.21 -1.73
N SER A 271 -10.15 -12.65 -2.48
CA SER A 271 -9.21 -11.67 -1.99
C SER A 271 -9.46 -10.34 -2.70
N LEU A 272 -9.47 -9.27 -1.90
CA LEU A 272 -9.65 -7.91 -2.36
C LEU A 272 -8.50 -7.06 -1.82
N VAL A 273 -8.01 -6.15 -2.64
CA VAL A 273 -7.19 -5.01 -2.24
C VAL A 273 -7.83 -3.76 -2.83
N CYS A 274 -7.83 -2.67 -2.06
CA CYS A 274 -8.32 -1.37 -2.49
C CYS A 274 -7.19 -0.38 -2.23
N GLU A 275 -6.70 0.24 -3.30
CA GLU A 275 -5.57 1.16 -3.29
C GLU A 275 -6.09 2.59 -3.30
N LEU A 276 -5.94 3.25 -2.14
CA LEU A 276 -6.50 4.58 -1.89
C LEU A 276 -5.39 5.63 -1.88
N PRO A 277 -5.36 6.57 -2.84
CA PRO A 277 -4.35 7.61 -2.89
C PRO A 277 -4.51 8.63 -1.76
N TYR A 278 -3.39 9.07 -1.18
CA TYR A 278 -3.36 10.29 -0.35
C TYR A 278 -3.48 11.56 -1.19
N TYR A 279 -2.86 11.52 -2.37
CA TYR A 279 -2.76 12.64 -3.29
C TYR A 279 -3.34 12.29 -4.66
N THR A 280 -3.97 13.26 -5.29
CA THR A 280 -4.35 13.17 -6.70
C THR A 280 -4.12 14.49 -7.41
N ALA A 281 -4.36 14.53 -8.72
CA ALA A 281 -4.17 15.72 -9.54
C ALA A 281 -5.19 15.72 -10.69
N PRO A 282 -5.71 16.89 -11.12
CA PRO A 282 -6.64 16.96 -12.25
C PRO A 282 -6.12 16.31 -13.53
N GLY A 283 -4.81 16.40 -13.78
CA GLY A 283 -4.19 15.79 -14.94
C GLY A 283 -4.21 14.26 -14.94
N LEU A 284 -4.36 13.62 -13.78
CA LEU A 284 -4.44 12.15 -13.66
C LEU A 284 -5.80 11.59 -14.08
N GLU A 285 -6.78 12.45 -14.33
CA GLU A 285 -8.09 12.08 -14.89
C GLU A 285 -8.14 12.30 -16.41
N ASP A 286 -7.15 12.99 -16.99
CA ASP A 286 -7.16 13.47 -18.36
C ASP A 286 -6.66 12.41 -19.35
N THR A 287 -7.60 11.73 -20.02
CA THR A 287 -7.30 10.70 -21.02
C THR A 287 -7.06 11.25 -22.43
N ARG A 288 -7.02 12.58 -22.61
CA ARG A 288 -6.72 13.19 -23.92
C ARG A 288 -5.25 12.92 -24.31
N PRO A 289 -4.92 12.97 -25.61
CA PRO A 289 -3.55 12.78 -26.07
C PRO A 289 -2.57 13.81 -25.48
N ALA A 290 -1.38 13.35 -25.10
CA ALA A 290 -0.35 14.15 -24.44
C ALA A 290 0.61 14.87 -25.42
N GLY A 291 0.59 14.54 -26.70
CA GLY A 291 1.56 15.06 -27.68
C GLY A 291 2.94 14.40 -27.60
N CYS A 292 3.07 13.30 -26.84
CA CYS A 292 4.28 12.48 -26.76
C CYS A 292 3.92 10.99 -26.76
N THR A 293 4.88 10.14 -27.14
CA THR A 293 4.70 8.70 -27.02
C THR A 293 4.77 8.28 -25.56
N ARG A 294 4.07 7.20 -25.21
CA ARG A 294 4.16 6.60 -23.86
C ARG A 294 5.60 6.21 -23.52
N ARG A 295 6.34 5.66 -24.49
CA ARG A 295 7.79 5.44 -24.36
C ARG A 295 8.54 6.72 -24.00
N GLY A 296 8.29 7.81 -24.71
CA GLY A 296 8.94 9.10 -24.45
C GLY A 296 8.70 9.59 -23.03
N ALA A 297 7.44 9.59 -22.58
CA ALA A 297 7.08 9.98 -21.22
C ALA A 297 7.78 9.12 -20.15
N VAL A 298 7.75 7.79 -20.31
CA VAL A 298 8.41 6.85 -19.39
C VAL A 298 9.92 7.08 -19.34
N LEU A 299 10.59 7.21 -20.49
CA LEU A 299 12.03 7.43 -20.53
C LEU A 299 12.43 8.78 -19.88
N THR A 300 11.63 9.83 -20.07
CA THR A 300 11.82 11.11 -19.38
C THR A 300 11.67 10.96 -17.86
N GLY A 301 10.63 10.25 -17.41
CA GLY A 301 10.42 9.94 -16.00
C GLY A 301 11.56 9.16 -15.36
N LEU A 302 12.02 8.10 -16.05
CA LEU A 302 13.15 7.28 -15.59
C LEU A 302 14.43 8.10 -15.43
N ALA A 303 14.73 9.02 -16.35
CA ALA A 303 15.91 9.88 -16.22
C ALA A 303 15.86 10.77 -14.96
N ARG A 304 14.67 11.32 -14.62
CA ARG A 304 14.47 12.11 -13.39
C ARG A 304 14.66 11.24 -12.14
N VAL A 305 14.11 10.04 -12.16
CA VAL A 305 14.23 9.07 -11.07
C VAL A 305 15.69 8.65 -10.85
N GLU A 306 16.45 8.41 -11.92
CA GLU A 306 17.88 8.07 -11.84
C GLU A 306 18.69 9.18 -11.18
N ALA A 307 18.37 10.46 -11.45
CA ALA A 307 19.02 11.58 -10.79
C ALA A 307 18.74 11.60 -9.28
N ILE A 308 17.47 11.43 -8.87
CA ILE A 308 17.09 11.36 -7.45
C ILE A 308 17.75 10.15 -6.77
N HIS A 309 17.78 8.99 -7.43
CA HIS A 309 18.45 7.79 -6.92
C HIS A 309 19.96 8.02 -6.73
N ALA A 310 20.63 8.66 -7.68
CA ALA A 310 22.04 9.00 -7.56
C ALA A 310 22.31 9.95 -6.37
N GLU A 311 21.45 10.96 -6.17
CA GLU A 311 21.50 11.85 -5.00
C GLU A 311 21.32 11.07 -3.68
N CYS A 312 20.35 10.16 -3.61
CA CYS A 312 20.16 9.27 -2.46
C CYS A 312 21.41 8.42 -2.19
N ALA A 313 21.94 7.74 -3.21
CA ALA A 313 23.07 6.82 -3.08
C ALA A 313 24.35 7.55 -2.63
N GLN A 314 24.62 8.72 -3.21
CA GLN A 314 25.76 9.55 -2.81
C GLN A 314 25.63 10.02 -1.36
N SER A 315 24.45 10.49 -0.97
CA SER A 315 24.21 10.98 0.39
C SER A 315 24.29 9.85 1.42
N PHE A 316 23.76 8.67 1.10
CA PHE A 316 23.80 7.50 1.96
C PHE A 316 25.22 6.93 2.13
N THR A 317 26.04 6.92 1.08
CA THR A 317 27.44 6.45 1.13
C THR A 317 28.29 7.29 2.10
N GLY A 318 27.93 8.56 2.30
CA GLY A 318 28.60 9.46 3.26
C GLY A 318 28.20 9.26 4.72
N LEU A 319 27.25 8.35 5.00
CA LEU A 319 26.78 8.03 6.34
C LEU A 319 27.45 6.74 6.84
N ASP A 320 27.65 6.65 8.15
CA ASP A 320 27.96 5.40 8.87
C ASP A 320 26.78 5.05 9.79
N PRO A 321 25.65 4.62 9.22
CA PRO A 321 24.41 4.44 9.97
C PRO A 321 24.42 3.16 10.79
N PRO A 322 23.77 3.14 11.97
CA PRO A 322 23.65 1.93 12.78
C PRO A 322 22.80 0.86 12.07
N ASP A 323 22.83 -0.38 12.59
CA ASP A 323 21.84 -1.39 12.21
C ASP A 323 20.46 -0.96 12.70
N HIS A 324 19.68 -0.42 11.78
CA HIS A 324 18.37 0.16 12.02
C HIS A 324 17.49 -0.08 10.78
N ARG A 325 16.17 -0.16 10.99
CA ARG A 325 15.17 -0.37 9.92
C ARG A 325 15.30 0.63 8.76
N LEU A 326 15.45 1.92 9.07
CA LEU A 326 15.73 2.98 8.06
C LEU A 326 17.01 2.68 7.25
N THR A 327 18.07 2.20 7.90
CA THR A 327 19.33 1.85 7.22
C THR A 327 19.10 0.74 6.20
N ARG A 328 18.37 -0.31 6.59
CA ARG A 328 18.07 -1.45 5.71
C ARG A 328 17.14 -1.05 4.56
N SER A 329 16.14 -0.20 4.81
CA SER A 329 15.27 0.37 3.76
C SER A 329 16.07 1.11 2.69
N VAL A 330 16.87 2.10 3.10
CA VAL A 330 17.67 2.90 2.17
C VAL A 330 18.70 2.03 1.43
N ALA A 331 19.34 1.09 2.12
CA ALA A 331 20.28 0.16 1.50
C ALA A 331 19.61 -0.73 0.43
N ASP A 332 18.43 -1.29 0.71
CA ASP A 332 17.66 -2.09 -0.26
C ASP A 332 17.26 -1.25 -1.48
N TYR A 333 16.76 -0.03 -1.25
CA TYR A 333 16.42 0.91 -2.31
C TYR A 333 17.63 1.27 -3.19
N VAL A 334 18.76 1.63 -2.60
CA VAL A 334 19.98 1.98 -3.35
C VAL A 334 20.47 0.80 -4.18
N ALA A 335 20.47 -0.41 -3.61
CA ALA A 335 20.98 -1.61 -4.27
C ALA A 335 20.07 -2.12 -5.40
N LYS A 336 18.75 -2.11 -5.22
CA LYS A 336 17.80 -2.75 -6.17
C LYS A 336 17.31 -1.83 -7.27
N THR A 337 17.18 -0.54 -7.00
CA THR A 337 16.57 0.41 -7.94
C THR A 337 17.23 0.42 -9.33
N PRO A 338 18.57 0.41 -9.49
CA PRO A 338 19.19 0.45 -10.82
C PRO A 338 18.76 -0.70 -11.74
N LYS A 339 18.64 -1.93 -11.23
CA LYS A 339 18.19 -3.09 -12.02
C LYS A 339 16.71 -2.99 -12.38
N ARG A 340 15.87 -2.46 -11.48
CA ARG A 340 14.45 -2.21 -11.76
C ARG A 340 14.27 -1.19 -12.88
N LEU A 341 14.99 -0.06 -12.80
CA LEU A 341 14.96 0.99 -13.84
C LEU A 341 15.48 0.47 -15.19
N ALA A 342 16.49 -0.41 -15.18
CA ALA A 342 16.97 -1.06 -16.40
C ALA A 342 15.90 -1.98 -17.02
N ALA A 343 15.22 -2.79 -16.23
CA ALA A 343 14.12 -3.64 -16.70
C ALA A 343 12.96 -2.83 -17.25
N GLU A 344 12.53 -1.78 -16.55
CA GLU A 344 11.48 -0.87 -17.03
C GLU A 344 11.85 -0.16 -18.33
N ARG A 345 13.10 0.30 -18.45
CA ARG A 345 13.61 0.89 -19.69
C ARG A 345 13.56 -0.10 -20.86
N ALA A 346 13.96 -1.35 -20.63
CA ALA A 346 13.87 -2.39 -21.65
C ALA A 346 12.41 -2.66 -22.04
N HIS A 347 11.51 -2.75 -21.06
CA HIS A 347 10.09 -2.99 -21.28
C HIS A 347 9.39 -1.83 -22.02
N ALA A 348 9.77 -0.57 -21.75
CA ALA A 348 9.31 0.59 -22.50
C ALA A 348 9.70 0.56 -23.99
N GLY A 349 10.66 -0.29 -24.37
CA GLY A 349 11.03 -0.58 -25.76
C GLY A 349 10.01 -1.42 -26.54
N THR A 350 9.05 -2.06 -25.87
CA THR A 350 8.06 -2.92 -26.53
C THR A 350 7.08 -2.11 -27.42
N PRO A 351 6.40 -2.77 -28.39
CA PRO A 351 5.44 -2.09 -29.27
C PRO A 351 4.28 -1.40 -28.54
N ALA A 352 3.88 -1.92 -27.38
CA ALA A 352 2.79 -1.37 -26.58
C ALA A 352 3.03 0.09 -26.10
N TYR A 353 4.29 0.52 -26.05
CA TYR A 353 4.70 1.87 -25.63
C TYR A 353 4.89 2.84 -26.80
N ALA A 354 4.75 2.37 -28.05
CA ALA A 354 4.92 3.21 -29.24
C ALA A 354 3.71 4.13 -29.49
N ARG A 355 2.55 3.82 -28.92
CA ARG A 355 1.36 4.68 -29.02
C ARG A 355 1.57 6.01 -28.32
N GLU A 356 0.73 6.99 -28.68
CA GLU A 356 0.63 8.23 -27.94
C GLU A 356 0.18 7.97 -26.49
N ALA A 357 0.82 8.65 -25.55
CA ALA A 357 0.39 8.65 -24.15
C ALA A 357 -0.87 9.50 -23.98
N THR A 358 -1.70 9.10 -23.03
CA THR A 358 -2.67 10.02 -22.44
C THR A 358 -1.95 11.01 -21.53
N ARG A 359 -2.58 12.17 -21.25
CA ARG A 359 -2.02 13.15 -20.31
C ARG A 359 -1.88 12.58 -18.90
N ALA A 360 -2.79 11.72 -18.47
CA ALA A 360 -2.69 11.00 -17.19
C ALA A 360 -1.43 10.12 -17.13
N GLU A 361 -1.18 9.30 -18.15
CA GLU A 361 0.03 8.46 -18.23
C GLU A 361 1.31 9.30 -18.27
N ALA A 362 1.31 10.39 -19.05
CA ALA A 362 2.46 11.28 -19.15
C ALA A 362 2.77 11.97 -17.81
N LEU A 363 1.74 12.45 -17.11
CA LEU A 363 1.88 13.08 -15.80
C LEU A 363 2.35 12.08 -14.74
N ASP A 364 1.77 10.89 -14.71
CA ASP A 364 2.17 9.83 -13.78
C ASP A 364 3.65 9.46 -13.97
N ALA A 365 4.03 9.14 -15.20
CA ALA A 365 5.40 8.75 -15.54
C ALA A 365 6.43 9.84 -15.20
N THR A 366 6.11 11.11 -15.42
CA THR A 366 7.09 12.22 -15.32
C THR A 366 7.08 12.97 -13.99
N VAL A 367 5.97 12.92 -13.23
CA VAL A 367 5.78 13.68 -11.99
C VAL A 367 5.47 12.76 -10.81
N CYS A 368 4.42 11.94 -10.88
CA CYS A 368 4.01 11.10 -9.75
C CYS A 368 5.08 10.06 -9.40
N ARG A 369 5.77 9.50 -10.39
CA ARG A 369 6.89 8.59 -10.13
C ARG A 369 8.01 9.23 -9.32
N ALA A 370 8.36 10.49 -9.62
CA ALA A 370 9.42 11.20 -8.90
C ALA A 370 9.07 11.42 -7.41
N PHE A 371 7.79 11.57 -7.08
CA PHE A 371 7.31 11.65 -5.71
C PHE A 371 7.73 10.41 -4.88
N TYR A 372 7.54 9.19 -5.40
CA TYR A 372 7.90 7.98 -4.65
C TYR A 372 9.41 7.86 -4.40
N HIS A 373 10.24 8.33 -5.33
CA HIS A 373 11.70 8.31 -5.16
C HIS A 373 12.21 9.42 -4.23
N MET A 374 11.52 10.57 -4.17
CA MET A 374 11.80 11.64 -3.22
C MET A 374 11.66 11.17 -1.76
N LEU A 375 10.76 10.21 -1.47
CA LEU A 375 10.55 9.69 -0.11
C LEU A 375 11.84 9.10 0.49
N TYR A 376 12.69 8.46 -0.34
CA TYR A 376 13.95 7.90 0.11
C TYR A 376 15.01 8.97 0.45
N LEU A 377 14.97 10.16 -0.16
CA LEU A 377 15.77 11.30 0.33
C LEU A 377 15.32 11.72 1.73
N GLY A 378 14.01 11.63 2.02
CA GLY A 378 13.45 11.82 3.35
C GLY A 378 13.97 10.81 4.38
N GLU A 379 14.09 9.53 4.01
CA GLU A 379 14.70 8.52 4.89
C GLU A 379 16.20 8.77 5.10
N VAL A 380 16.96 9.16 4.06
CA VAL A 380 18.38 9.53 4.22
C VAL A 380 18.53 10.76 5.10
N TYR A 381 17.63 11.74 5.01
CA TYR A 381 17.56 12.88 5.93
C TYR A 381 17.42 12.41 7.38
N ARG A 382 16.49 11.49 7.67
CA ARG A 382 16.29 10.93 9.01
C ARG A 382 17.52 10.19 9.51
N LEU A 383 18.21 9.45 8.65
CA LEU A 383 19.47 8.78 8.98
C LEU A 383 20.57 9.79 9.28
N ALA A 384 20.70 10.86 8.49
CA ALA A 384 21.68 11.92 8.72
C ALA A 384 21.46 12.61 10.08
N GLU A 385 20.21 12.88 10.45
CA GLU A 385 19.86 13.37 11.80
C GLU A 385 20.24 12.37 12.89
N MET A 386 19.92 11.08 12.69
CA MET A 386 20.21 10.01 13.66
C MET A 386 21.71 9.88 13.96
N VAL A 387 22.59 10.06 12.98
CA VAL A 387 24.04 9.99 13.16
C VAL A 387 24.71 11.35 13.42
N GLY A 388 23.93 12.41 13.65
CA GLY A 388 24.45 13.74 13.98
C GLY A 388 25.11 14.50 12.82
N LYS A 389 24.80 14.15 11.56
CA LYS A 389 25.29 14.83 10.35
C LYS A 389 24.38 15.98 9.96
N HIS A 390 24.19 16.94 10.87
CA HIS A 390 23.18 18.01 10.77
C HIS A 390 23.30 18.87 9.49
N THR A 391 24.50 19.19 9.01
CA THR A 391 24.66 19.96 7.76
C THR A 391 24.15 19.20 6.54
N LEU A 392 24.36 17.89 6.48
CA LEU A 392 23.82 17.05 5.41
C LEU A 392 22.30 16.93 5.57
N ALA A 393 21.80 16.74 6.79
CA ALA A 393 20.37 16.69 7.06
C ALA A 393 19.64 17.97 6.64
N GLU A 394 20.18 19.15 6.97
CA GLU A 394 19.61 20.44 6.57
C GLU A 394 19.57 20.60 5.04
N SER A 395 20.65 20.21 4.35
CA SER A 395 20.72 20.20 2.88
C SER A 395 19.67 19.27 2.27
N LEU A 396 19.56 18.03 2.77
CA LEU A 396 18.58 17.05 2.30
C LEU A 396 17.14 17.52 2.57
N ARG A 397 16.88 18.13 3.72
CA ARG A 397 15.57 18.71 4.05
C ARG A 397 15.20 19.81 3.06
N GLY A 398 16.14 20.69 2.72
CA GLY A 398 15.97 21.71 1.68
C GLY A 398 15.65 21.08 0.32
N ARG A 399 16.43 20.06 -0.07
CA ARG A 399 16.24 19.34 -1.34
C ARG A 399 14.88 18.64 -1.45
N VAL A 400 14.42 17.99 -0.38
CA VAL A 400 13.09 17.37 -0.33
C VAL A 400 12.00 18.44 -0.43
N ALA A 401 12.16 19.61 0.21
CA ALA A 401 11.21 20.71 0.09
C ALA A 401 11.14 21.27 -1.34
N GLU A 402 12.27 21.41 -2.03
CA GLU A 402 12.32 21.81 -3.44
C GLU A 402 11.58 20.81 -4.34
N LEU A 403 11.90 19.52 -4.23
CA LEU A 403 11.26 18.47 -5.03
C LEU A 403 9.75 18.39 -4.76
N ALA A 404 9.33 18.52 -3.50
CA ALA A 404 7.91 18.55 -3.13
C ALA A 404 7.20 19.74 -3.80
N ALA A 405 7.79 20.94 -3.74
CA ALA A 405 7.23 22.13 -4.38
C ALA A 405 7.19 22.02 -5.91
N GLU A 406 8.22 21.44 -6.54
CA GLU A 406 8.22 21.14 -7.98
C GLU A 406 7.08 20.21 -8.37
N ILE A 407 6.89 19.13 -7.60
CA ILE A 407 5.83 18.14 -7.83
C ILE A 407 4.44 18.78 -7.67
N GLU A 408 4.24 19.55 -6.59
CA GLU A 408 2.98 20.25 -6.33
C GLU A 408 2.65 21.23 -7.46
N CYS A 409 3.63 22.03 -7.90
CA CYS A 409 3.48 22.99 -8.98
C CYS A 409 3.18 22.31 -10.34
N ALA A 410 3.93 21.26 -10.67
CA ALA A 410 3.80 20.57 -11.96
C ALA A 410 2.48 19.79 -12.11
N SER A 411 1.84 19.42 -11.00
CA SER A 411 0.64 18.56 -11.01
C SER A 411 -0.64 19.23 -10.56
N ALA A 412 -0.56 20.39 -9.87
CA ALA A 412 -1.67 20.94 -9.09
C ALA A 412 -2.22 19.89 -8.10
N LEU A 413 -1.30 19.30 -7.33
CA LEU A 413 -1.54 18.25 -6.35
C LEU A 413 -2.68 18.62 -5.39
N ARG A 414 -3.53 17.64 -5.09
CA ARG A 414 -4.65 17.74 -4.16
C ARG A 414 -4.54 16.66 -3.11
N VAL A 415 -4.61 17.06 -1.84
CA VAL A 415 -4.77 16.15 -0.70
C VAL A 415 -6.22 15.66 -0.65
N LEU A 416 -6.41 14.34 -0.53
CA LEU A 416 -7.74 13.73 -0.49
C LEU A 416 -8.27 13.62 0.96
N PRO A 417 -9.55 13.96 1.23
CA PRO A 417 -10.12 13.88 2.57
C PRO A 417 -10.23 12.44 3.07
N LEU A 418 -9.72 12.15 4.28
CA LEU A 418 -9.67 10.80 4.84
C LEU A 418 -11.05 10.14 4.92
N ARG A 419 -12.09 10.88 5.32
CA ARG A 419 -13.45 10.35 5.38
C ARG A 419 -13.91 9.70 4.07
N ARG A 420 -13.59 10.31 2.93
CA ARG A 420 -13.98 9.78 1.60
C ARG A 420 -13.20 8.52 1.27
N LEU A 421 -11.91 8.50 1.59
CA LEU A 421 -11.04 7.33 1.41
C LEU A 421 -11.55 6.16 2.26
N VAL A 422 -11.80 6.38 3.55
CA VAL A 422 -12.39 5.40 4.47
C VAL A 422 -13.76 4.91 3.98
N ALA A 423 -14.62 5.81 3.49
CA ALA A 423 -15.92 5.43 2.94
C ALA A 423 -15.81 4.50 1.72
N VAL A 424 -14.84 4.74 0.81
CA VAL A 424 -14.59 3.84 -0.32
C VAL A 424 -14.03 2.50 0.15
N GLN A 425 -13.03 2.46 1.02
CA GLN A 425 -12.47 1.19 1.51
C GLN A 425 -13.52 0.37 2.26
N ALA A 426 -14.26 0.99 3.19
CA ALA A 426 -15.32 0.33 3.95
C ALA A 426 -16.45 -0.14 3.03
N GLY A 427 -16.88 0.71 2.08
CA GLY A 427 -17.92 0.38 1.12
C GLY A 427 -17.55 -0.77 0.20
N ALA A 428 -16.30 -0.83 -0.26
CA ALA A 428 -15.81 -1.91 -1.11
C ALA A 428 -15.84 -3.26 -0.37
N GLY A 429 -15.39 -3.28 0.89
CA GLY A 429 -15.50 -4.46 1.76
C GLY A 429 -16.94 -4.90 1.97
N LEU A 430 -17.84 -3.98 2.32
CA LEU A 430 -19.26 -4.29 2.52
C LEU A 430 -19.96 -4.78 1.24
N LEU A 431 -19.60 -4.24 0.07
CA LEU A 431 -20.12 -4.68 -1.22
C LEU A 431 -19.64 -6.09 -1.57
N ALA A 432 -18.36 -6.39 -1.31
CA ALA A 432 -17.80 -7.71 -1.52
C ALA A 432 -18.44 -8.75 -0.59
N LEU A 433 -18.65 -8.42 0.68
CA LEU A 433 -19.33 -9.28 1.66
C LEU A 433 -20.80 -9.55 1.32
N ALA A 434 -21.52 -8.55 0.82
CA ALA A 434 -22.92 -8.71 0.42
C ALA A 434 -23.10 -9.60 -0.83
N GLN A 435 -22.01 -9.90 -1.55
CA GLN A 435 -21.99 -10.75 -2.75
C GLN A 435 -21.12 -12.02 -2.53
N ALA A 436 -20.78 -12.34 -1.27
CA ALA A 436 -19.89 -13.44 -0.91
C ALA A 436 -20.54 -14.81 -0.99
#